data_AF-A0A5S4FGV4-F1
#
_entry.id   AF-A0A5S4FGV4-F1
#
_cell.length_a   1.000
_cell.length_b   1.000
_cell.length_c   1.000
_cell.angle_alpha   90.00
_cell.angle_beta   90.00
_cell.angle_gamma   90.00
#
_symmetry.space_group_name_H-M   'P 1'
#
loop_
_entity.id
_entity.type
_entity.pdbx_description
1 polymer ?
#
loop_
_entity_poly.entity_id
_entity_poly.type
_entity_poly.pdbx_seq_one_letter_code
_entity_poly.pdbx_strand_id
1 'polypeptide(L)'
;MIKHLSEGDTEGAVWDLVGLVPLGGDSGKFLGTLVRRCNSFTPDAEVLMADGTTKPISEVRVGDEVLATDPETGESQARPVLAVFAGESERNLAQVTVTDRRRIEAGDSGEVIVATDEHPFWVEKLDRWMFATDLKPCMWLRTSSGTYVQVTAVKRWTAIQQVHNLTVADIHTYYAVAGDTPVLVHNRNCGPVSNSKPDACPSNKWKQPSRAYPGSLQVHRSSCVRRPEANLPMDRGREWSV
;
A
#
# COMPACT_ATOMS: atom_id res chain seq x y z
N MET A 1 46.27 -3.12 42.31
CA MET A 1 46.01 -1.66 42.42
C MET A 1 45.23 -1.28 41.17
N ILE A 2 43.91 -1.16 41.32
CA ILE A 2 43.00 -0.86 40.20
C ILE A 2 42.95 0.66 40.08
N LYS A 3 43.30 1.21 38.91
CA LYS A 3 42.95 2.57 38.53
C LYS A 3 41.96 2.49 37.37
N HIS A 4 40.82 3.14 37.60
CA HIS A 4 39.80 3.46 36.62
C HIS A 4 40.38 4.03 35.32
N LEU A 5 39.80 3.62 34.20
CA LEU A 5 39.77 4.42 32.98
C LEU A 5 38.32 4.81 32.72
N SER A 6 38.15 6.10 32.45
CA SER A 6 36.90 6.78 32.16
C SER A 6 36.39 6.44 30.77
N GLU A 7 35.08 6.60 30.62
CA GLU A 7 34.33 6.54 29.37
C GLU A 7 34.86 7.49 28.30
N GLY A 8 34.83 7.01 27.06
CA GLY A 8 35.22 7.72 25.84
C GLY A 8 34.59 7.02 24.63
N ASP A 9 33.40 7.52 24.29
CA ASP A 9 32.78 7.76 22.99
C ASP A 9 32.78 6.76 21.81
N THR A 10 31.60 6.78 21.16
CA THR A 10 31.25 6.44 19.76
C THR A 10 31.50 5.02 19.20
N GLU A 11 30.45 4.48 18.57
CA GLU A 11 30.40 3.98 17.18
C GLU A 11 29.53 2.72 17.00
N GLY A 12 28.61 2.83 16.03
CA GLY A 12 28.16 1.76 15.14
C GLY A 12 27.90 0.38 15.72
N ALA A 13 26.66 0.10 16.12
CA ALA A 13 26.18 -1.27 16.19
C ALA A 13 25.79 -1.76 14.78
N VAL A 14 26.82 -2.09 14.00
CA VAL A 14 26.76 -3.14 12.99
C VAL A 14 26.40 -4.45 13.68
N TRP A 15 25.38 -5.15 13.18
CA TRP A 15 25.16 -6.55 13.50
C TRP A 15 25.11 -7.35 12.21
N ASP A 16 26.28 -7.52 11.60
CA ASP A 16 26.60 -8.76 10.90
C ASP A 16 27.09 -9.75 11.93
N LEU A 17 26.45 -10.91 12.06
CA LEU A 17 27.12 -12.13 12.50
C LEU A 17 26.34 -13.36 11.99
N VAL A 18 26.85 -13.92 10.88
CA VAL A 18 26.79 -15.36 10.64
C VAL A 18 27.85 -16.01 11.54
N GLY A 19 27.43 -16.85 12.49
CA GLY A 19 28.31 -17.63 13.35
C GLY A 19 27.65 -18.96 13.71
N LEU A 20 28.07 -20.03 13.01
CA LEU A 20 27.67 -21.42 13.25
C LEU A 20 28.38 -21.95 14.51
N VAL A 21 27.63 -22.55 15.45
CA VAL A 21 28.18 -23.50 16.44
C VAL A 21 27.32 -24.76 16.40
N PRO A 22 27.86 -25.94 16.03
CA PRO A 22 27.09 -27.19 16.06
C PRO A 22 27.32 -27.90 17.39
N LEU A 23 26.26 -28.06 18.18
CA LEU A 23 26.18 -29.12 19.19
C LEU A 23 24.81 -29.80 19.04
N GLY A 24 24.88 -31.10 18.75
CA GLY A 24 23.76 -31.94 18.31
C GLY A 24 22.64 -32.11 19.33
N GLY A 25 21.45 -32.40 18.80
CA GLY A 25 20.25 -32.70 19.57
C GLY A 25 18.99 -32.54 18.72
N ASP A 26 18.50 -33.67 18.23
CA ASP A 26 17.35 -33.89 17.37
C ASP A 26 16.07 -33.10 17.76
N SER A 27 15.56 -32.27 16.83
CA SER A 27 14.19 -31.73 16.69
C SER A 27 14.23 -30.41 15.91
N GLY A 28 14.35 -30.49 14.58
CA GLY A 28 14.36 -29.34 13.69
C GLY A 28 13.06 -28.52 13.73
N LYS A 29 12.96 -27.58 14.67
CA LYS A 29 12.07 -26.42 14.54
C LYS A 29 12.89 -25.29 13.95
N PHE A 30 12.89 -25.19 12.62
CA PHE A 30 13.27 -23.96 11.95
C PHE A 30 12.36 -22.84 12.48
N LEU A 31 12.87 -22.03 13.40
CA LEU A 31 12.33 -20.70 13.64
C LEU A 31 12.72 -19.85 12.43
N GLY A 32 12.08 -20.13 11.29
CA GLY A 32 12.04 -19.16 10.22
C GLY A 32 11.40 -17.92 10.81
N THR A 33 12.15 -16.82 10.83
CA THR A 33 11.59 -15.50 11.11
C THR A 33 10.36 -15.36 10.22
N LEU A 34 9.18 -15.44 10.83
CA LEU A 34 7.91 -15.13 10.20
C LEU A 34 7.95 -13.64 9.90
N VAL A 35 8.60 -13.27 8.79
CA VAL A 35 8.38 -11.97 8.16
C VAL A 35 6.90 -11.99 7.81
N ARG A 36 6.08 -11.35 8.66
CA ARG A 36 4.67 -11.16 8.33
C ARG A 36 4.65 -10.56 6.94
N ARG A 37 3.88 -11.19 6.05
CA ARG A 37 3.58 -10.64 4.73
C ARG A 37 2.83 -9.33 4.98
N CYS A 38 3.58 -8.26 4.87
CA CYS A 38 3.11 -6.90 4.99
C CYS A 38 2.75 -6.45 3.60
N ASN A 39 1.61 -5.78 3.49
CA ASN A 39 1.32 -4.99 2.32
C ASN A 39 2.46 -3.98 2.12
N SER A 40 3.10 -4.01 0.95
CA SER A 40 4.26 -3.18 0.66
C SER A 40 4.26 -2.76 -0.82
N PHE A 41 5.13 -1.83 -1.17
CA PHE A 41 5.34 -1.37 -2.54
C PHE A 41 6.80 -1.57 -2.97
N THR A 42 7.06 -1.51 -4.28
CA THR A 42 8.44 -1.41 -4.78
C THR A 42 9.07 -0.06 -4.38
N PRO A 43 10.41 0.05 -4.32
CA PRO A 43 11.08 1.24 -3.78
C PRO A 43 10.77 2.53 -4.53
N ASP A 44 10.52 2.42 -5.83
CA ASP A 44 10.19 3.48 -6.77
C ASP A 44 8.73 3.95 -6.70
N ALA A 45 7.85 3.22 -6.02
CA ALA A 45 6.46 3.65 -5.86
C ALA A 45 6.42 4.98 -5.11
N GLU A 46 5.82 5.99 -5.72
CA GLU A 46 5.74 7.30 -5.09
C GLU A 46 4.57 7.40 -4.11
N VAL A 47 4.74 8.26 -3.11
CA VAL A 47 3.75 8.62 -2.10
C VAL A 47 3.40 10.09 -2.28
N LEU A 48 2.11 10.41 -2.23
CA LEU A 48 1.66 11.80 -2.24
C LEU A 48 1.87 12.43 -0.86
N MET A 49 2.74 13.45 -0.83
CA MET A 49 3.06 14.21 0.37
C MET A 49 1.94 15.22 0.68
N ALA A 50 1.88 15.68 1.92
CA ALA A 50 0.84 16.62 2.37
C ALA A 50 0.93 18.00 1.67
N ASP A 51 2.11 18.39 1.20
CA ASP A 51 2.34 19.63 0.45
C ASP A 51 1.98 19.53 -1.06
N GLY A 52 1.51 18.36 -1.50
CA GLY A 52 1.14 18.08 -2.89
C GLY A 52 2.30 17.61 -3.77
N THR A 53 3.52 17.51 -3.24
CA THR A 53 4.64 16.86 -3.93
C THR A 53 4.53 15.34 -3.86
N THR A 54 5.34 14.65 -4.66
CA THR A 54 5.52 13.20 -4.58
C THR A 54 6.93 12.85 -4.09
N LYS A 55 7.05 11.72 -3.40
CA LYS A 55 8.34 11.20 -2.94
C LYS A 55 8.38 9.68 -3.11
N PRO A 56 9.46 9.08 -3.63
CA PRO A 56 9.61 7.63 -3.62
C PRO A 56 9.46 7.07 -2.21
N ILE A 57 8.74 5.96 -2.06
CA ILE A 57 8.46 5.36 -0.74
C ILE A 57 9.75 4.96 -0.01
N SER A 58 10.82 4.65 -0.76
CA SER A 58 12.15 4.37 -0.18
C SER A 58 12.83 5.58 0.47
N GLU A 59 12.38 6.80 0.14
CA GLU A 59 12.93 8.06 0.64
C GLU A 59 12.06 8.72 1.71
N VAL A 60 10.82 8.25 1.90
CA VAL A 60 9.95 8.70 2.98
C VAL A 60 10.58 8.36 4.33
N ARG A 61 10.53 9.31 5.27
CA ARG A 61 11.10 9.17 6.62
C ARG A 61 10.04 9.35 7.69
N VAL A 62 10.34 8.83 8.89
CA VAL A 62 9.53 9.11 10.08
C VAL A 62 9.46 10.62 10.31
N GLY A 63 8.26 11.13 10.55
CA GLY A 63 7.96 12.55 10.70
C GLY A 63 7.56 13.26 9.41
N ASP A 64 7.79 12.67 8.22
CA ASP A 64 7.25 13.23 6.98
C ASP A 64 5.71 13.24 7.02
N GLU A 65 5.10 14.28 6.48
CA GLU A 65 3.63 14.38 6.38
C GLU A 65 3.13 13.92 5.02
N VAL A 66 2.23 12.94 5.02
CA VAL A 66 1.58 12.42 3.81
C VAL A 66 0.12 12.86 3.78
N LEU A 67 -0.44 12.94 2.56
CA LEU A 67 -1.88 13.13 2.43
C LEU A 67 -2.59 11.82 2.76
N ALA A 68 -3.49 11.86 3.74
CA ALA A 68 -4.32 10.73 4.13
C ALA A 68 -5.80 11.11 4.00
N THR A 69 -6.65 10.16 3.62
CA THR A 69 -8.09 10.37 3.48
C THR A 69 -8.83 9.26 4.18
N ASP A 70 -9.73 9.64 5.07
CA ASP A 70 -10.69 8.71 5.63
C ASP A 70 -11.70 8.33 4.53
N PRO A 71 -11.77 7.06 4.12
CA PRO A 71 -12.68 6.64 3.06
C PRO A 71 -14.15 6.73 3.45
N GLU A 72 -14.50 6.69 4.74
CA GLU A 72 -15.89 6.74 5.22
C GLU A 72 -16.44 8.17 5.16
N THR A 73 -15.63 9.16 5.56
CA THR A 73 -16.03 10.57 5.59
C THR A 73 -15.62 11.33 4.32
N GLY A 74 -14.60 10.85 3.62
CA GLY A 74 -13.97 11.52 2.49
C GLY A 74 -13.05 12.68 2.89
N GLU A 75 -12.87 12.95 4.17
CA GLU A 75 -12.02 14.04 4.67
C GLU A 75 -10.54 13.71 4.49
N SER A 76 -9.79 14.67 3.92
CA SER A 76 -8.36 14.56 3.71
C SER A 76 -7.59 15.44 4.69
N GLN A 77 -6.53 14.90 5.29
CA GLN A 77 -5.70 15.61 6.25
C GLN A 77 -4.23 15.19 6.11
N ALA A 78 -3.32 16.09 6.48
CA ALA A 78 -1.92 15.75 6.65
C ALA A 78 -1.77 14.81 7.86
N ARG A 79 -1.03 13.72 7.68
CA ARG A 79 -0.72 12.77 8.77
C ARG A 79 0.76 12.43 8.76
N PRO A 80 1.42 12.41 9.94
CA PRO A 80 2.82 12.06 10.02
C PRO A 80 3.03 10.56 9.81
N VAL A 81 4.14 10.22 9.17
CA VAL A 81 4.68 8.87 9.12
C VAL A 81 5.31 8.53 10.47
N LEU A 82 4.82 7.47 11.11
CA LEU A 82 5.26 6.98 12.42
C LEU A 82 6.38 5.94 12.33
N ALA A 83 6.43 5.17 11.24
CA ALA A 83 7.44 4.14 11.03
C ALA A 83 7.64 3.88 9.54
N VAL A 84 8.84 3.44 9.18
CA VAL A 84 9.19 2.99 7.83
C VAL A 84 9.84 1.61 7.93
N PHE A 85 9.51 0.74 6.98
CA PHE A 85 9.97 -0.64 6.92
C PHE A 85 10.50 -0.93 5.53
N ALA A 86 11.61 -1.64 5.45
CA ALA A 86 12.17 -2.14 4.21
C ALA A 86 12.60 -3.58 4.39
N GLY A 87 12.49 -4.37 3.33
CA GLY A 87 13.00 -5.73 3.33
C GLY A 87 12.99 -6.33 1.94
N GLU A 88 13.93 -7.24 1.70
CA GLU A 88 14.05 -7.96 0.45
C GLU A 88 13.81 -9.44 0.69
N SER A 89 12.92 -10.03 -0.10
CA SER A 89 12.74 -11.48 -0.17
C SER A 89 11.85 -11.82 -1.36
N GLU A 90 11.58 -13.11 -1.56
CA GLU A 90 10.54 -13.50 -2.51
C GLU A 90 9.19 -12.88 -2.13
N ARG A 91 8.57 -12.22 -3.11
CA ARG A 91 7.28 -11.54 -2.98
C ARG A 91 6.39 -11.92 -4.15
N ASN A 92 5.11 -12.05 -3.84
CA ASN A 92 4.06 -11.98 -4.84
C ASN A 92 3.76 -10.51 -5.12
N LEU A 93 3.83 -10.12 -6.38
CA LEU A 93 3.62 -8.75 -6.84
C LEU A 93 2.40 -8.68 -7.75
N ALA A 94 1.73 -7.54 -7.69
CA ALA A 94 0.66 -7.15 -8.57
C ALA A 94 0.98 -5.76 -9.14
N GLN A 95 1.10 -5.68 -10.47
CA GLN A 95 1.07 -4.43 -11.21
C GLN A 95 -0.39 -4.12 -11.56
N VAL A 96 -0.89 -3.01 -11.03
CA VAL A 96 -2.22 -2.49 -11.31
C VAL A 96 -2.06 -1.39 -12.36
N THR A 97 -2.73 -1.54 -13.50
CA THR A 97 -2.83 -0.47 -14.49
C THR A 97 -4.14 0.26 -14.30
N VAL A 98 -4.06 1.57 -14.14
CA VAL A 98 -5.20 2.47 -13.99
C VAL A 98 -5.22 3.51 -15.10
N THR A 99 -6.37 4.10 -15.36
CA THR A 99 -6.49 5.19 -16.32
C THR A 99 -7.76 5.99 -16.03
N ASP A 100 -7.75 7.26 -16.37
CA ASP A 100 -8.96 8.08 -16.32
C ASP A 100 -9.78 7.93 -17.61
N ARG A 101 -11.02 8.42 -17.58
CA ARG A 101 -11.92 8.33 -18.73
C ARG A 101 -11.39 9.02 -19.99
N ARG A 102 -10.74 10.18 -19.86
CA ARG A 102 -10.23 10.96 -20.99
C ARG A 102 -9.10 10.21 -21.68
N ARG A 103 -8.18 9.64 -20.89
CA ARG A 103 -7.08 8.80 -21.35
C ARG A 103 -7.58 7.52 -22.04
N ILE A 104 -8.65 6.89 -21.55
CA ILE A 104 -9.28 5.75 -22.25
C ILE A 104 -9.80 6.17 -23.63
N GLU A 105 -10.52 7.29 -23.72
CA GLU A 105 -11.07 7.82 -24.97
C GLU A 105 -9.94 8.17 -25.98
N ALA A 106 -8.76 8.55 -25.48
CA ALA A 106 -7.56 8.81 -26.27
C ALA A 106 -6.74 7.55 -26.63
N GLY A 107 -7.10 6.36 -26.13
CA GLY A 107 -6.36 5.13 -26.37
C GLY A 107 -5.02 5.01 -25.61
N ASP A 108 -4.87 5.72 -24.48
CA ASP A 108 -3.70 5.65 -23.61
C ASP A 108 -3.53 4.24 -22.99
N SER A 109 -2.28 3.79 -22.85
CA SER A 109 -1.93 2.54 -22.16
C SER A 109 -2.25 2.56 -20.66
N GLY A 110 -2.48 3.73 -20.08
CA GLY A 110 -2.72 3.92 -18.66
C GLY A 110 -1.43 3.94 -17.85
N GLU A 111 -1.61 4.18 -16.56
CA GLU A 111 -0.56 4.38 -15.59
C GLU A 111 -0.46 3.17 -14.66
N VAL A 112 0.71 2.96 -14.08
CA VAL A 112 1.02 1.71 -13.38
C VAL A 112 1.51 1.97 -11.97
N ILE A 113 1.12 1.09 -11.07
CA ILE A 113 1.69 0.96 -9.73
C ILE A 113 1.94 -0.51 -9.42
N VAL A 114 3.07 -0.81 -8.78
CA VAL A 114 3.43 -2.17 -8.38
C VAL A 114 3.43 -2.30 -6.86
N ALA A 115 2.61 -3.22 -6.37
CA ALA A 115 2.49 -3.51 -4.95
C ALA A 115 2.64 -5.00 -4.68
N THR A 116 2.79 -5.39 -3.40
CA THR A 116 2.53 -6.78 -3.03
C THR A 116 1.08 -7.14 -3.33
N ASP A 117 0.83 -8.41 -3.65
CA ASP A 117 -0.46 -8.86 -4.15
C ASP A 117 -1.60 -8.72 -3.12
N GLU A 118 -1.24 -8.70 -1.83
CA GLU A 118 -2.12 -8.45 -0.67
C GLU A 118 -2.29 -6.96 -0.33
N HIS A 119 -1.68 -6.03 -1.09
CA HIS A 119 -1.78 -4.60 -0.77
C HIS A 119 -3.21 -4.10 -0.99
N PRO A 120 -3.90 -3.53 0.02
CA PRO A 120 -5.27 -3.08 -0.11
C PRO A 120 -5.39 -1.73 -0.83
N PHE A 121 -6.28 -1.68 -1.82
CA PHE A 121 -6.73 -0.48 -2.52
C PHE A 121 -8.20 -0.21 -2.21
N TRP A 122 -8.58 1.06 -2.07
CA TRP A 122 -9.98 1.44 -1.86
C TRP A 122 -10.77 1.39 -3.17
N VAL A 123 -11.84 0.59 -3.20
CA VAL A 123 -12.73 0.50 -4.37
C VAL A 123 -14.03 1.23 -4.09
N GLU A 124 -14.16 2.45 -4.63
CA GLU A 124 -15.23 3.39 -4.25
C GLU A 124 -16.63 2.79 -4.40
N LYS A 125 -16.96 2.22 -5.57
CA LYS A 125 -18.32 1.70 -5.82
C LYS A 125 -18.70 0.51 -4.93
N LEU A 126 -17.71 -0.18 -4.39
CA LEU A 126 -17.92 -1.33 -3.52
C LEU A 126 -17.80 -0.96 -2.04
N ASP A 127 -17.44 0.30 -1.75
CA ASP A 127 -17.28 0.84 -0.40
C ASP A 127 -16.42 -0.09 0.49
N ARG A 128 -15.30 -0.57 -0.09
CA ARG A 128 -14.45 -1.55 0.59
C ARG A 128 -13.02 -1.54 0.07
N TRP A 129 -12.13 -1.98 0.96
CA TRP A 129 -10.78 -2.38 0.62
C TRP A 129 -10.77 -3.69 -0.18
N MET A 130 -9.96 -3.74 -1.23
CA MET A 130 -9.68 -4.96 -1.98
C MET A 130 -8.18 -5.13 -2.17
N PHE A 131 -7.69 -6.36 -2.06
CA PHE A 131 -6.30 -6.66 -2.35
C PHE A 131 -5.97 -6.40 -3.82
N ALA A 132 -4.74 -5.98 -4.09
CA ALA A 132 -4.22 -5.73 -5.43
C ALA A 132 -4.47 -6.90 -6.38
N THR A 133 -4.33 -8.13 -5.88
CA THR A 133 -4.61 -9.35 -6.65
C THR A 133 -6.08 -9.52 -7.01
N ASP A 134 -7.00 -9.05 -6.18
CA ASP A 134 -8.44 -9.23 -6.36
C ASP A 134 -9.08 -8.11 -7.19
N LEU A 135 -8.33 -7.03 -7.45
CA LEU A 135 -8.73 -5.99 -8.38
C LEU A 135 -8.98 -6.60 -9.77
N LYS A 136 -10.03 -6.10 -10.41
CA LYS A 136 -10.43 -6.52 -11.75
C LYS A 136 -10.55 -5.31 -12.64
N PRO A 137 -10.35 -5.48 -13.96
CA PRO A 137 -10.74 -4.46 -14.91
C PRO A 137 -12.15 -3.92 -14.60
N CYS A 138 -12.33 -2.64 -14.86
CA CYS A 138 -13.59 -1.90 -14.69
C CYS A 138 -13.94 -1.50 -13.24
N MET A 139 -13.17 -1.93 -12.24
CA MET A 139 -13.25 -1.38 -10.88
C MET A 139 -12.71 0.05 -10.83
N TRP A 140 -13.23 0.86 -9.90
CA TRP A 140 -12.90 2.27 -9.77
C TRP A 140 -12.19 2.52 -8.45
N LEU A 141 -10.98 3.06 -8.50
CA LEU A 141 -10.19 3.44 -7.34
C LEU A 141 -10.35 4.94 -7.08
N ARG A 142 -10.37 5.32 -5.79
CA ARG A 142 -10.46 6.72 -5.37
C ARG A 142 -9.13 7.43 -5.53
N THR A 143 -9.16 8.66 -6.05
CA THR A 143 -8.01 9.55 -6.14
C THR A 143 -8.01 10.61 -5.04
N SER A 144 -6.88 11.29 -4.85
CA SER A 144 -6.72 12.35 -3.84
C SER A 144 -7.65 13.56 -4.02
N SER A 145 -8.14 13.78 -5.24
CA SER A 145 -9.12 14.85 -5.54
C SER A 145 -10.57 14.45 -5.24
N GLY A 146 -10.81 13.23 -4.72
CA GLY A 146 -12.16 12.68 -4.55
C GLY A 146 -12.80 12.23 -5.87
N THR A 147 -12.03 12.16 -6.96
CA THR A 147 -12.44 11.58 -8.24
C THR A 147 -12.04 10.11 -8.32
N TYR A 148 -12.20 9.49 -9.49
CA TYR A 148 -12.00 8.05 -9.68
C TYR A 148 -11.22 7.73 -10.95
N VAL A 149 -10.33 6.75 -10.84
CA VAL A 149 -9.67 6.10 -11.99
C VAL A 149 -10.10 4.65 -12.11
N GLN A 150 -10.09 4.14 -13.32
CA GLN A 150 -10.53 2.78 -13.61
C GLN A 150 -9.32 1.84 -13.71
N VAL A 151 -9.40 0.68 -13.07
CA VAL A 151 -8.47 -0.43 -13.30
C VAL A 151 -8.73 -0.99 -14.70
N THR A 152 -7.70 -1.12 -15.52
CA THR A 152 -7.79 -1.72 -16.87
C THR A 152 -7.06 -3.04 -16.98
N ALA A 153 -6.03 -3.23 -16.17
CA ALA A 153 -5.31 -4.48 -16.11
C ALA A 153 -4.74 -4.76 -14.73
N VAL A 154 -4.64 -6.05 -14.40
CA VAL A 154 -3.84 -6.53 -13.27
C VAL A 154 -2.91 -7.60 -13.79
N LYS A 155 -1.62 -7.42 -13.54
CA LYS A 155 -0.54 -8.34 -13.92
C LYS A 155 0.13 -8.86 -12.66
N ARG A 156 0.30 -10.18 -12.54
CA ARG A 156 0.82 -10.83 -11.32
C ARG A 156 2.06 -11.68 -11.62
N TRP A 157 3.03 -11.65 -10.71
CA TRP A 157 4.22 -12.50 -10.76
C TRP A 157 4.84 -12.67 -9.36
N THR A 158 5.79 -13.59 -9.26
CA THR A 158 6.61 -13.78 -8.06
C THR A 158 8.06 -13.44 -8.40
N ALA A 159 8.74 -12.68 -7.53
CA ALA A 159 10.14 -12.31 -7.70
C ALA A 159 10.81 -12.05 -6.34
N ILE A 160 12.14 -12.15 -6.27
CA ILE A 160 12.88 -11.48 -5.19
C ILE A 160 12.75 -9.98 -5.42
N GLN A 161 12.23 -9.26 -4.43
CA GLN A 161 11.93 -7.85 -4.55
C GLN A 161 12.21 -7.15 -3.24
N GLN A 162 12.99 -6.07 -3.29
CA GLN A 162 13.04 -5.10 -2.20
C GLN A 162 11.69 -4.38 -2.14
N VAL A 163 11.07 -4.37 -0.98
CA VAL A 163 9.79 -3.71 -0.76
C VAL A 163 9.86 -2.76 0.43
N HIS A 164 9.06 -1.71 0.37
CA HIS A 164 8.93 -0.69 1.40
C HIS A 164 7.48 -0.60 1.88
N ASN A 165 7.33 -0.28 3.16
CA ASN A 165 6.05 0.01 3.78
C ASN A 165 6.22 1.13 4.82
N LEU A 166 5.15 1.84 5.12
CA LEU A 166 5.15 2.98 6.04
C LEU A 166 3.95 2.90 6.97
N THR A 167 4.07 3.35 8.22
CA THR A 167 2.93 3.51 9.12
C THR A 167 2.52 4.97 9.20
N VAL A 168 1.29 5.27 8.83
CA VAL A 168 0.69 6.61 8.94
C VAL A 168 -0.12 6.70 10.22
N ALA A 169 -0.10 7.85 10.89
CA ALA A 169 -0.89 8.07 12.09
C ALA A 169 -2.41 7.92 11.86
N ASP A 170 -3.09 7.41 12.89
CA ASP A 170 -4.54 7.33 13.05
C ASP A 170 -5.26 6.43 12.03
N ILE A 171 -5.63 6.97 10.87
CA ILE A 171 -6.52 6.31 9.90
C ILE A 171 -5.79 5.30 9.01
N HIS A 172 -4.46 5.23 9.09
CA HIS A 172 -3.63 4.24 8.39
C HIS A 172 -3.84 4.18 6.88
N THR A 173 -4.30 5.27 6.26
CA THR A 173 -4.43 5.42 4.81
C THR A 173 -3.42 6.43 4.28
N TYR A 174 -3.07 6.31 3.00
CA TYR A 174 -2.33 7.32 2.26
C TYR A 174 -2.55 7.13 0.76
N TYR A 175 -1.97 8.00 -0.05
CA TYR A 175 -1.99 7.84 -1.50
C TYR A 175 -0.63 7.36 -2.00
N ALA A 176 -0.65 6.24 -2.71
CA ALA A 176 0.45 5.82 -3.55
C ALA A 176 0.15 6.22 -5.01
N VAL A 177 1.16 6.59 -5.78
CA VAL A 177 0.97 7.19 -7.11
C VAL A 177 1.21 6.15 -8.20
N ALA A 178 0.23 6.01 -9.09
CA ALA A 178 0.36 5.27 -10.34
C ALA A 178 0.60 6.26 -11.48
N GLY A 179 1.84 6.35 -11.99
CA GLY A 179 2.20 7.42 -12.93
C GLY A 179 2.04 8.80 -12.30
N ASP A 180 1.07 9.59 -12.76
CA ASP A 180 0.67 10.87 -12.17
C ASP A 180 -0.62 10.81 -11.34
N THR A 181 -1.27 9.64 -11.23
CA THR A 181 -2.53 9.48 -10.49
C THR A 181 -2.30 8.91 -9.07
N PRO A 182 -2.57 9.68 -8.00
CA PRO A 182 -2.59 9.16 -6.63
C PRO A 182 -3.82 8.29 -6.41
N VAL A 183 -3.65 7.08 -5.86
CA VAL A 183 -4.72 6.14 -5.51
C VAL A 183 -4.71 5.80 -4.02
N LEU A 184 -5.90 5.75 -3.41
CA LEU A 184 -6.04 5.53 -1.97
C LEU A 184 -5.72 4.08 -1.58
N VAL A 185 -4.75 3.93 -0.68
CA VAL A 185 -4.25 2.66 -0.16
C VAL A 185 -4.24 2.68 1.36
N HIS A 186 -4.24 1.48 1.96
CA HIS A 186 -4.20 1.33 3.42
C HIS A 186 -2.88 0.69 3.82
N ASN A 187 -2.22 1.18 4.87
CA ASN A 187 -1.08 0.54 5.51
C ASN A 187 -1.55 -0.40 6.63
N ARG A 188 -1.06 -1.64 6.69
CA ARG A 188 -1.34 -2.54 7.82
C ARG A 188 -0.20 -2.44 8.83
N ASN A 189 -0.54 -2.35 10.11
CA ASN A 189 0.47 -2.47 11.16
C ASN A 189 1.14 -3.85 11.11
N CYS A 190 2.45 -3.82 10.89
CA CYS A 190 3.32 -4.97 10.89
C CYS A 190 4.11 -5.03 12.19
N GLY A 191 3.43 -5.41 13.27
CA GLY A 191 4.07 -5.67 14.57
C GLY A 191 3.90 -7.12 15.01
N PRO A 192 4.76 -7.63 15.93
CA PRO A 192 4.41 -8.80 16.72
C PRO A 192 3.10 -8.51 17.47
N VAL A 193 2.20 -9.49 17.49
CA VAL A 193 0.92 -9.39 18.20
C VAL A 193 1.19 -9.17 19.70
N SER A 194 1.17 -7.92 20.16
CA SER A 194 0.82 -7.62 21.54
C SER A 194 -0.70 -7.69 21.64
N ASN A 195 -1.20 -8.23 22.74
CA ASN A 195 -2.63 -8.53 22.98
C ASN A 195 -3.53 -7.28 23.12
N SER A 196 -3.13 -6.11 22.60
CA SER A 196 -4.02 -4.97 22.40
C SER A 196 -4.76 -5.16 21.09
N LYS A 197 -6.09 -5.09 21.14
CA LYS A 197 -7.04 -5.29 20.03
C LYS A 197 -6.45 -4.86 18.67
N PRO A 198 -6.29 -5.76 17.69
CA PRO A 198 -5.92 -5.33 16.35
C PRO A 198 -7.06 -4.48 15.81
N ASP A 199 -6.75 -3.27 15.35
CA ASP A 199 -7.65 -2.49 14.51
C ASP A 199 -8.13 -3.42 13.38
N ALA A 200 -9.41 -3.75 13.47
CA ALA A 200 -9.98 -4.87 12.76
C ALA A 200 -10.13 -4.49 11.30
N CYS A 201 -9.12 -4.81 10.48
CA CYS A 201 -9.47 -5.41 9.20
C CYS A 201 -10.37 -6.62 9.51
N PRO A 202 -11.45 -6.93 8.73
CA PRO A 202 -12.36 -8.05 9.00
C PRO A 202 -11.64 -9.42 8.85
N SER A 203 -10.71 -9.72 9.75
CA SER A 203 -9.68 -10.75 9.63
C SER A 203 -10.24 -12.17 9.74
N ASN A 204 -11.56 -12.31 9.83
CA ASN A 204 -12.27 -13.58 9.77
C ASN A 204 -13.08 -13.80 8.48
N LYS A 205 -13.07 -12.88 7.49
CA LYS A 205 -13.79 -13.06 6.22
C LYS A 205 -12.95 -12.98 4.93
N TRP A 206 -11.70 -12.55 4.98
CA TRP A 206 -10.83 -12.46 3.80
C TRP A 206 -9.89 -13.66 3.74
N LYS A 207 -10.06 -14.52 2.72
CA LYS A 207 -9.07 -15.56 2.43
C LYS A 207 -7.83 -14.87 1.86
N GLN A 208 -6.73 -14.93 2.59
CA GLN A 208 -5.41 -14.53 2.09
C GLN A 208 -5.14 -15.24 0.76
N PRO A 209 -4.61 -14.55 -0.26
CA PRO A 209 -4.20 -15.21 -1.50
C PRO A 209 -3.07 -16.20 -1.20
N SER A 210 -3.41 -17.48 -1.20
CA SER A 210 -2.51 -18.55 -0.77
C SER A 210 -1.90 -19.28 -1.98
N ARG A 211 -1.01 -18.62 -2.73
CA ARG A 211 0.00 -19.32 -3.57
C ARG A 211 1.02 -18.36 -4.18
N ALA A 212 2.25 -18.82 -4.34
CA ALA A 212 3.17 -18.25 -5.34
C ALA A 212 2.56 -18.39 -6.73
N TYR A 213 2.77 -17.42 -7.63
CA TYR A 213 2.29 -17.50 -9.01
C TYR A 213 3.29 -18.35 -9.81
N PRO A 214 2.97 -19.61 -10.20
CA PRO A 214 3.95 -20.48 -10.83
C PRO A 214 4.27 -19.99 -12.24
N GLY A 215 5.51 -19.53 -12.43
CA GLY A 215 6.27 -19.45 -13.70
C GLY A 215 5.66 -18.69 -14.89
N SER A 216 4.45 -18.17 -14.77
CA SER A 216 3.70 -17.54 -15.86
C SER A 216 3.09 -16.25 -15.38
N LEU A 217 3.34 -15.21 -16.16
CA LEU A 217 2.75 -13.91 -15.96
C LEU A 217 1.24 -13.99 -16.18
N GLN A 218 0.46 -13.80 -15.13
CA GLN A 218 -1.00 -13.74 -15.26
C GLN A 218 -1.41 -12.31 -15.55
N VAL A 219 -2.05 -12.06 -16.69
CA VAL A 219 -2.55 -10.74 -17.07
C VAL A 219 -4.05 -10.83 -17.30
N HIS A 220 -4.82 -10.06 -16.53
CA HIS A 220 -6.24 -9.85 -16.79
C HIS A 220 -6.43 -8.49 -17.46
N ARG A 221 -7.01 -8.44 -18.66
CA ARG A 221 -7.36 -7.21 -19.40
C ARG A 221 -8.82 -7.25 -19.84
N SER A 222 -9.47 -6.09 -19.93
CA SER A 222 -10.82 -5.96 -20.51
C SER A 222 -11.03 -4.55 -21.06
N SER A 223 -11.89 -4.38 -22.06
CA SER A 223 -12.32 -3.06 -22.54
C SER A 223 -13.54 -2.58 -21.75
N CYS A 224 -13.44 -1.44 -21.07
CA CYS A 224 -14.55 -0.87 -20.31
C CYS A 224 -14.63 0.66 -20.44
N VAL A 225 -15.82 1.19 -20.79
CA VAL A 225 -16.35 2.55 -20.52
C VAL A 225 -17.90 2.44 -20.62
N ARG A 226 -18.78 2.92 -19.72
CA ARG A 226 -19.05 4.32 -19.30
C ARG A 226 -19.50 4.48 -17.84
N ARG A 227 -19.33 5.71 -17.33
CA ARG A 227 -20.08 6.31 -16.20
C ARG A 227 -21.35 7.00 -16.76
N PRO A 228 -22.58 6.69 -16.31
CA PRO A 228 -23.74 7.56 -16.49
C PRO A 228 -23.68 8.71 -15.48
N GLU A 229 -24.17 9.87 -15.90
CA GLU A 229 -24.10 11.16 -15.21
C GLU A 229 -24.60 11.09 -13.76
N ALA A 230 -23.97 11.90 -12.91
CA ALA A 230 -24.61 12.34 -11.69
C ALA A 230 -25.84 13.15 -12.09
N ASN A 231 -27.03 12.64 -11.80
CA ASN A 231 -28.21 13.49 -11.63
C ASN A 231 -27.90 14.41 -10.45
N LEU A 232 -27.43 15.62 -10.74
CA LEU A 232 -27.64 16.74 -9.83
C LEU A 232 -29.15 16.87 -9.65
N PRO A 233 -29.67 16.98 -8.41
CA PRO A 233 -31.09 17.24 -8.22
C PRO A 233 -31.44 18.55 -8.93
N MET A 234 -32.46 18.51 -9.79
CA MET A 234 -33.18 19.71 -10.22
C MET A 234 -33.53 20.50 -8.96
N ASP A 235 -32.94 21.68 -8.81
CA ASP A 235 -33.43 22.71 -7.90
C ASP A 235 -34.79 23.17 -8.42
N ARG A 236 -35.85 22.49 -7.97
CA ARG A 236 -37.22 22.98 -8.07
C ARG A 236 -37.47 23.88 -6.88
N GLY A 237 -37.27 25.17 -7.12
CA GLY A 237 -38.14 26.23 -6.64
C GLY A 237 -37.95 26.64 -5.18
N ARG A 238 -37.29 27.78 -4.99
CA ARG A 238 -37.74 28.81 -4.05
C ARG A 238 -37.57 30.19 -4.68
N GLU A 239 -38.65 30.61 -5.33
CA GLU A 239 -39.00 32.01 -5.50
C GLU A 239 -39.09 32.64 -4.10
N TRP A 240 -38.24 33.61 -3.81
CA TRP A 240 -38.48 34.58 -2.75
C TRP A 240 -38.64 35.94 -3.42
N SER A 241 -39.86 36.45 -3.32
CA SER A 241 -40.22 37.82 -3.65
C SER A 241 -39.42 38.81 -2.80
N VAL A 242 -38.93 39.87 -3.44
CA VAL A 242 -38.92 41.24 -2.89
C VAL A 242 -39.25 42.19 -4.04
#